data_AF-A0A3C0GSW3-F1
#
_entry.id   AF-A0A3C0GSW3-F1
#
_cell.length_a   1.000
_cell.length_b   1.000
_cell.length_c   1.000
_cell.angle_alpha   90.00
_cell.angle_beta   90.00
_cell.angle_gamma   90.00
#
_symmetry.space_group_name_H-M   'P 1'
#
loop_
_entity.id
_entity.type
_entity.pdbx_description
1 polymer ?
#
loop_
_entity_poly.entity_id
_entity_poly.type
_entity_poly.pdbx_seq_one_letter_code
_entity_poly.pdbx_strand_id
1 'polypeptide(L)'
;TIHQTCVETGTHLNEVAQVAGELQLGFLGMGFQPKWTREEMPWMPKGRYKIMREYMPKVGTLGLDMMTRTCTVQVNLDYATEADMVKKFRVSLALQPIATALFADSPFTEGAPNGYQSYRSHIWTATDNDRTGMLDFVFEDGFGYERYVDYLLDV
;
A
#
# COMPACT_ATOMS: atom_id res chain seq x y z
N THR A 1 18.72 -9.40 -9.37
CA THR A 1 19.44 -9.02 -8.14
C THR A 1 19.00 -7.64 -7.70
N ILE A 2 19.29 -7.23 -6.46
CA ILE A 2 18.92 -5.88 -5.98
C ILE A 2 19.56 -4.75 -6.80
N HIS A 3 20.75 -4.98 -7.38
CA HIS A 3 21.41 -4.02 -8.26
C HIS A 3 20.59 -3.79 -9.55
N GLN A 4 20.01 -4.84 -10.12
CA GLN A 4 19.15 -4.72 -11.30
C GLN A 4 17.87 -3.94 -10.98
N THR A 5 17.23 -4.21 -9.84
CA THR A 5 16.05 -3.44 -9.39
C THR A 5 16.38 -1.95 -9.16
N CYS A 6 17.55 -1.65 -8.60
CA CYS A 6 18.02 -0.28 -8.42
C CYS A 6 18.23 0.43 -9.78
N VAL A 7 18.87 -0.25 -10.74
CA VAL A 7 19.06 0.28 -12.10
C VAL A 7 17.70 0.49 -12.79
N GLU A 8 16.78 -0.46 -12.72
CA GLU A 8 15.44 -0.35 -13.30
C GLU A 8 14.68 0.85 -12.71
N THR A 9 14.67 0.99 -11.40
CA THR A 9 14.01 2.11 -10.71
C THR A 9 14.66 3.44 -11.12
N GLY A 10 15.99 3.50 -11.17
CA GLY A 10 16.73 4.69 -11.59
C GLY A 10 16.44 5.08 -13.05
N THR A 11 16.39 4.11 -13.96
CA THR A 11 16.02 4.32 -15.36
C THR A 11 14.60 4.88 -15.45
N HIS A 12 13.63 4.27 -14.76
CA HIS A 12 12.26 4.77 -14.74
C HIS A 12 12.16 6.23 -14.27
N LEU A 13 12.83 6.56 -13.15
CA LEU A 13 12.82 7.91 -12.60
C LEU A 13 13.45 8.92 -13.57
N ASN A 14 14.54 8.54 -14.25
CA ASN A 14 15.19 9.39 -15.25
C ASN A 14 14.29 9.63 -16.49
N GLU A 15 13.66 8.58 -17.01
CA GLU A 15 12.75 8.67 -18.15
C GLU A 15 11.54 9.56 -17.84
N VAL A 16 10.94 9.37 -16.65
CA VAL A 16 9.82 10.21 -16.19
C VAL A 16 10.27 11.66 -16.02
N ALA A 17 11.42 11.90 -15.38
CA ALA A 17 11.93 13.25 -15.16
C ALA A 17 12.24 13.99 -16.47
N GLN A 18 12.75 13.29 -17.48
CA GLN A 18 13.05 13.88 -18.78
C GLN A 18 11.79 14.46 -19.44
N VAL A 19 10.71 13.70 -19.52
CA VAL A 19 9.45 14.16 -20.14
C VAL A 19 8.72 15.16 -19.23
N ALA A 20 8.67 14.90 -17.93
CA ALA A 20 7.97 15.76 -16.97
C ALA A 20 8.62 17.15 -16.86
N GLY A 21 9.94 17.24 -17.00
CA GLY A 21 10.69 18.50 -16.98
C GLY A 21 10.26 19.45 -18.09
N GLU A 22 10.01 18.94 -19.30
CA GLU A 22 9.51 19.75 -20.43
C GLU A 22 8.10 20.31 -20.15
N LEU A 23 7.31 19.60 -19.33
CA LEU A 23 5.95 19.99 -18.92
C LEU A 23 5.92 20.81 -17.62
N GLN A 24 7.08 21.10 -17.01
CA GLN A 24 7.19 21.74 -15.70
C GLN A 24 6.46 20.98 -14.58
N LEU A 25 6.47 19.65 -14.66
CA LEU A 25 5.88 18.75 -13.67
C LEU A 25 6.97 18.09 -12.82
N GLY A 26 6.67 17.92 -11.52
CA GLY A 26 7.53 17.21 -10.57
C GLY A 26 6.79 16.03 -9.94
N PHE A 27 7.56 15.03 -9.49
CA PHE A 27 7.04 13.87 -8.77
C PHE A 27 7.54 13.88 -7.33
N LEU A 28 6.66 13.50 -6.40
CA LEU A 28 6.93 13.49 -4.97
C LEU A 28 6.81 12.06 -4.45
N GLY A 29 7.91 11.53 -3.93
CA GLY A 29 7.90 10.26 -3.19
C GLY A 29 7.53 10.52 -1.74
N MET A 30 6.27 10.25 -1.38
CA MET A 30 5.77 10.28 0.01
C MET A 30 4.67 9.25 0.20
N GLY A 31 4.48 8.76 1.43
CA GLY A 31 3.44 7.78 1.75
C GLY A 31 2.02 8.33 1.65
N PHE A 32 1.84 9.64 1.79
CA PHE A 32 0.55 10.32 1.73
C PHE A 32 0.68 11.71 1.10
N GLN A 33 -0.33 12.15 0.32
CA GLN A 33 -0.40 13.48 -0.28
C GLN A 33 -0.41 14.57 0.81
N PRO A 34 0.66 15.37 0.97
CA PRO A 34 0.80 16.26 2.12
C PRO A 34 -0.03 17.54 2.06
N LYS A 35 -0.50 17.97 0.87
CA LYS A 35 -1.00 19.33 0.65
C LYS A 35 -2.48 19.40 0.28
N TRP A 36 -2.94 18.57 -0.64
CA TRP A 36 -4.28 18.70 -1.22
C TRP A 36 -5.33 17.92 -0.43
N THR A 37 -6.53 18.46 -0.39
CA THR A 37 -7.72 17.77 0.11
C THR A 37 -8.05 16.58 -0.79
N ARG A 38 -8.88 15.66 -0.29
CA ARG A 38 -9.31 14.49 -1.08
C ARG A 38 -10.15 14.91 -2.29
N GLU A 39 -10.93 15.98 -2.15
CA GLU A 39 -11.84 16.50 -3.18
C GLU A 39 -11.08 17.12 -4.36
N GLU A 40 -9.85 17.59 -4.13
CA GLU A 40 -8.93 18.10 -5.16
C GLU A 40 -8.22 16.98 -5.94
N MET A 41 -8.28 15.73 -5.48
CA MET A 41 -7.59 14.62 -6.14
C MET A 41 -8.31 14.18 -7.42
N PRO A 42 -7.62 14.13 -8.57
CA PRO A 42 -8.23 13.65 -9.80
C PRO A 42 -8.48 12.15 -9.75
N TRP A 43 -9.60 11.71 -10.35
CA TRP A 43 -9.91 10.30 -10.52
C TRP A 43 -9.52 9.83 -11.91
N MET A 44 -8.75 8.74 -11.97
CA MET A 44 -8.45 8.11 -13.25
C MET A 44 -9.72 7.47 -13.83
N PRO A 45 -9.99 7.62 -15.15
CA PRO A 45 -11.22 7.15 -15.79
C PRO A 45 -11.22 5.62 -15.98
N LYS A 46 -11.17 4.86 -14.89
CA LYS A 46 -11.09 3.39 -14.86
C LYS A 46 -12.36 2.83 -14.21
N GLY A 47 -13.12 2.01 -14.94
CA GLY A 47 -14.38 1.44 -14.45
C GLY A 47 -14.28 0.74 -13.10
N ARG A 48 -13.19 0.00 -12.87
CA ARG A 48 -12.90 -0.65 -11.58
C ARG A 48 -12.85 0.33 -10.41
N TYR A 49 -12.32 1.54 -10.61
CA TYR A 49 -12.24 2.56 -9.55
C TYR A 49 -13.58 3.19 -9.23
N LYS A 50 -14.51 3.25 -10.20
CA LYS A 50 -15.89 3.69 -9.94
C LYS A 50 -16.56 2.79 -8.90
N ILE A 51 -16.48 1.47 -9.10
CA ILE A 51 -17.07 0.47 -8.19
C ILE A 51 -16.45 0.61 -6.78
N MET A 52 -15.12 0.64 -6.69
CA MET A 52 -14.43 0.76 -5.40
C MET A 52 -14.76 2.08 -4.70
N ARG A 53 -14.82 3.20 -5.43
CA ARG A 53 -15.19 4.52 -4.86
C ARG A 53 -16.59 4.53 -4.24
N GLU A 54 -17.53 3.84 -4.88
CA GLU A 54 -18.90 3.71 -4.36
C GLU A 54 -18.98 2.73 -3.18
N TYR A 55 -18.05 1.78 -3.08
CA TYR A 55 -18.00 0.75 -2.04
C TYR A 55 -17.32 1.22 -0.75
N MET A 56 -16.16 1.88 -0.84
CA MET A 56 -15.33 2.22 0.33
C MET A 56 -16.07 2.93 1.48
N PRO A 57 -17.00 3.90 1.23
CA PRO A 57 -17.76 4.53 2.30
C PRO A 57 -18.68 3.58 3.10
N LYS A 58 -18.94 2.38 2.59
CA LYS A 58 -19.79 1.37 3.25
C LYS A 58 -19.04 0.51 4.25
N VAL A 59 -17.71 0.45 4.15
CA VAL A 59 -16.85 -0.50 4.90
C VAL A 59 -15.78 0.18 5.76
N GLY A 60 -15.51 1.46 5.52
CA GLY A 60 -14.51 2.19 6.28
C GLY A 60 -14.59 3.70 6.07
N THR A 61 -13.79 4.43 6.83
CA THR A 61 -13.79 5.90 6.83
C THR A 61 -12.63 6.48 6.03
N LEU A 62 -11.54 5.73 5.86
CA LEU A 62 -10.31 6.18 5.20
C LEU A 62 -10.05 5.48 3.86
N GLY A 63 -10.95 4.61 3.39
CA GLY A 63 -10.76 3.86 2.14
C GLY A 63 -10.64 4.74 0.89
N LEU A 64 -11.32 5.90 0.84
CA LEU A 64 -11.15 6.84 -0.28
C LEU A 64 -9.78 7.55 -0.24
N ASP A 65 -9.24 7.77 0.96
CA ASP A 65 -7.90 8.34 1.14
C ASP A 65 -6.81 7.34 0.77
N MET A 66 -7.00 6.06 1.11
CA MET A 66 -6.18 4.96 0.59
C MET A 66 -6.13 5.01 -0.94
N MET A 67 -7.29 5.11 -1.59
CA MET A 67 -7.37 5.05 -3.05
C MET A 67 -6.74 6.24 -3.77
N THR A 68 -6.78 7.44 -3.18
CA THR A 68 -6.44 8.69 -3.90
C THR A 68 -5.23 9.41 -3.37
N ARG A 69 -4.87 9.21 -2.09
CA ARG A 69 -3.87 10.02 -1.40
C ARG A 69 -2.69 9.20 -0.87
N THR A 70 -2.64 7.88 -1.06
CA THR A 70 -1.49 7.08 -0.62
C THR A 70 -0.61 6.58 -1.77
N CYS A 71 0.69 6.45 -1.51
CA CYS A 71 1.65 5.78 -2.38
C CYS A 71 2.41 4.70 -1.59
N THR A 72 3.01 3.73 -2.28
CA THR A 72 3.81 2.68 -1.65
C THR A 72 5.01 2.30 -2.50
N VAL A 73 6.05 1.82 -1.85
CA VAL A 73 7.03 0.92 -2.46
C VAL A 73 6.74 -0.49 -1.94
N GLN A 74 6.82 -1.50 -2.80
CA GLN A 74 6.51 -2.89 -2.47
C GLN A 74 7.49 -3.82 -3.18
N VAL A 75 7.81 -4.94 -2.55
CA VAL A 75 8.59 -6.02 -3.15
C VAL A 75 7.73 -7.28 -3.27
N ASN A 76 7.93 -8.03 -4.36
CA ASN A 76 7.32 -9.34 -4.57
C ASN A 76 8.42 -10.39 -4.46
N LEU A 77 8.15 -11.48 -3.74
CA LEU A 77 9.13 -12.55 -3.47
C LEU A 77 8.49 -13.91 -3.75
N ASP A 78 9.22 -14.78 -4.43
CA ASP A 78 8.78 -16.14 -4.72
C ASP A 78 8.90 -17.05 -3.50
N TYR A 79 8.17 -18.17 -3.53
CA TYR A 79 8.33 -19.29 -2.62
C TYR A 79 8.46 -20.60 -3.40
N ALA A 80 9.18 -21.58 -2.83
CA ALA A 80 9.45 -22.85 -3.51
C ALA A 80 8.42 -23.94 -3.20
N THR A 81 7.81 -23.89 -2.02
CA THR A 81 6.86 -24.90 -1.51
C THR A 81 5.84 -24.24 -0.57
N GLU A 82 4.78 -24.97 -0.20
CA GLU A 82 3.82 -24.51 0.80
C GLU A 82 4.49 -24.19 2.15
N ALA A 83 5.39 -25.06 2.62
CA ALA A 83 6.12 -24.82 3.87
C ALA A 83 7.00 -23.56 3.81
N ASP A 84 7.62 -23.29 2.65
CA ASP A 84 8.39 -22.05 2.43
C ASP A 84 7.47 -20.82 2.39
N MET A 85 6.31 -20.91 1.72
CA MET A 85 5.29 -19.87 1.71
C MET A 85 4.83 -19.53 3.14
N VAL A 86 4.43 -20.55 3.92
CA VAL A 86 3.97 -20.38 5.31
C VAL A 86 5.04 -19.68 6.15
N LYS A 87 6.31 -20.13 6.04
CA LYS A 87 7.42 -19.50 6.76
C LYS A 87 7.60 -18.03 6.36
N LYS A 88 7.65 -17.74 5.05
CA LYS A 88 7.79 -16.37 4.53
C LYS A 88 6.63 -15.49 4.96
N PHE A 89 5.40 -15.98 4.91
CA PHE A 89 4.22 -15.22 5.27
C PHE A 89 4.25 -14.84 6.77
N ARG A 90 4.52 -15.80 7.66
CA ARG A 90 4.65 -15.55 9.10
C ARG A 90 5.76 -14.53 9.41
N VAL A 91 6.93 -14.70 8.79
CA VAL A 91 8.06 -13.78 8.98
C VAL A 91 7.72 -12.38 8.46
N SER A 92 7.16 -12.27 7.26
CA SER A 92 6.77 -11.00 6.66
C SER A 92 5.74 -10.28 7.50
N LEU A 93 4.68 -10.96 7.97
CA LEU A 93 3.68 -10.35 8.85
C LEU A 93 4.29 -9.87 10.16
N ALA A 94 5.07 -10.71 10.84
CA ALA A 94 5.69 -10.34 12.12
C ALA A 94 6.63 -9.13 12.00
N LEU A 95 7.33 -8.99 10.88
CA LEU A 95 8.27 -7.90 10.63
C LEU A 95 7.66 -6.69 9.91
N GLN A 96 6.42 -6.79 9.43
CA GLN A 96 5.74 -5.72 8.67
C GLN A 96 5.68 -4.38 9.45
N PRO A 97 5.42 -4.35 10.77
CA PRO A 97 5.46 -3.11 11.54
C PRO A 97 6.86 -2.48 11.63
N ILE A 98 7.91 -3.30 11.66
CA ILE A 98 9.31 -2.80 11.67
C ILE A 98 9.63 -2.13 10.33
N ALA A 99 9.28 -2.78 9.22
CA ALA A 99 9.42 -2.18 7.90
C ALA A 99 8.61 -0.87 7.79
N THR A 100 7.38 -0.86 8.31
CA THR A 100 6.54 0.34 8.34
C THR A 100 7.19 1.49 9.11
N ALA A 101 7.85 1.20 10.25
CA ALA A 101 8.55 2.20 11.03
C ALA A 101 9.81 2.74 10.32
N LEU A 102 10.61 1.87 9.70
CA LEU A 102 11.81 2.27 8.95
C LEU A 102 11.50 3.15 7.74
N PHE A 103 10.35 2.92 7.09
CA PHE A 103 9.92 3.63 5.87
C PHE A 103 8.76 4.60 6.12
N ALA A 104 8.57 5.06 7.37
CA ALA A 104 7.52 6.00 7.71
C ALA A 104 7.79 7.38 7.09
N ASP A 105 6.91 7.81 6.16
CA ASP A 105 7.11 9.02 5.37
C ASP A 105 5.77 9.70 5.00
N SER A 106 4.90 9.91 5.99
CA SER A 106 3.62 10.62 5.77
C SER A 106 3.11 11.43 6.97
N PRO A 107 3.88 12.44 7.43
CA PRO A 107 3.53 13.21 8.63
C PRO A 107 2.60 14.41 8.39
N PHE A 108 2.21 14.70 7.14
CA PHE A 108 1.40 15.86 6.80
C PHE A 108 0.07 15.48 6.15
N THR A 109 -0.96 16.29 6.41
CA THR A 109 -2.25 16.26 5.74
C THR A 109 -2.70 17.70 5.54
N GLU A 110 -3.11 18.05 4.32
CA GLU A 110 -3.70 19.36 3.98
C GLU A 110 -2.83 20.56 4.39
N GLY A 111 -1.51 20.39 4.29
CA GLY A 111 -0.50 21.42 4.59
C GLY A 111 -0.09 21.52 6.06
N ALA A 112 -0.60 20.66 6.94
CA ALA A 112 -0.30 20.67 8.37
C ALA A 112 0.17 19.29 8.91
N PRO A 113 0.95 19.23 10.00
CA PRO A 113 1.27 17.98 10.68
C PRO A 113 0.01 17.24 11.14
N ASN A 114 -0.08 15.94 10.88
CA ASN A 114 -1.26 15.12 11.18
C ASN A 114 -1.15 14.27 12.47
N GLY A 115 0.01 14.31 13.13
CA GLY A 115 0.26 13.56 14.37
C GLY A 115 0.78 12.13 14.18
N TYR A 116 1.01 11.69 12.94
CA TYR A 116 1.54 10.36 12.62
C TYR A 116 2.94 10.46 11.99
N GLN A 117 3.73 9.39 12.12
CA GLN A 117 4.92 9.21 11.29
C GLN A 117 4.56 8.57 9.94
N SER A 118 3.63 7.60 9.98
CA SER A 118 3.06 6.96 8.80
C SER A 118 1.54 7.03 8.83
N TYR A 119 0.97 8.16 8.41
CA TYR A 119 -0.48 8.30 8.26
C TYR A 119 -1.03 7.33 7.21
N ARG A 120 -0.23 7.02 6.18
CA ARG A 120 -0.50 5.94 5.23
C ARG A 120 -0.81 4.62 5.94
N SER A 121 0.00 4.21 6.92
CA SER A 121 -0.22 2.95 7.64
C SER A 121 -1.53 3.00 8.44
N HIS A 122 -1.80 4.12 9.11
CA HIS A 122 -3.05 4.30 9.85
C HIS A 122 -4.29 4.23 8.95
N ILE A 123 -4.24 4.80 7.74
CA ILE A 123 -5.34 4.73 6.77
C ILE A 123 -5.79 3.28 6.50
N TRP A 124 -4.83 2.36 6.42
CA TRP A 124 -5.13 0.94 6.16
C TRP A 124 -5.89 0.28 7.30
N THR A 125 -5.81 0.78 8.54
CA THR A 125 -6.58 0.25 9.69
C THR A 125 -8.04 0.68 9.70
N ALA A 126 -8.44 1.60 8.82
CA ALA A 126 -9.83 2.09 8.70
C ALA A 126 -10.31 2.11 7.24
N THR A 127 -9.72 1.25 6.41
CA THR A 127 -10.07 1.11 4.99
C THR A 127 -11.22 0.13 4.79
N ASP A 128 -11.03 -1.13 5.19
CA ASP A 128 -12.03 -2.20 5.12
C ASP A 128 -11.53 -3.36 5.98
N ASN A 129 -12.25 -3.70 7.05
CA ASN A 129 -11.82 -4.71 8.00
C ASN A 129 -11.85 -6.14 7.43
N ASP A 130 -12.65 -6.40 6.38
CA ASP A 130 -12.77 -7.74 5.80
C ASP A 130 -11.52 -8.13 5.02
N ARG A 131 -10.77 -7.15 4.49
CA ARG A 131 -9.64 -7.39 3.57
C ARG A 131 -8.31 -6.79 4.02
N THR A 132 -8.20 -6.37 5.28
CA THR A 132 -6.99 -5.72 5.83
C THR A 132 -6.61 -6.31 7.19
N GLY A 133 -5.44 -5.95 7.70
CA GLY A 133 -4.98 -6.33 9.04
C GLY A 133 -3.77 -7.26 9.04
N MET A 134 -3.53 -7.87 10.20
CA MET A 134 -2.34 -8.71 10.45
C MET A 134 -2.55 -10.20 10.17
N LEU A 135 -3.77 -10.60 9.78
CA LEU A 135 -4.13 -11.97 9.39
C LEU A 135 -3.67 -13.02 10.42
N ASP A 136 -4.09 -12.86 11.68
CA ASP A 136 -3.61 -13.66 12.81
C ASP A 136 -3.70 -15.18 12.57
N PHE A 137 -4.69 -15.65 11.79
CA PHE A 137 -4.86 -17.06 11.42
C PHE A 137 -3.67 -17.66 10.66
N VAL A 138 -2.78 -16.84 10.08
CA VAL A 138 -1.53 -17.30 9.44
C VAL A 138 -0.58 -17.95 10.46
N PHE A 139 -0.71 -17.61 11.75
CA PHE A 139 0.10 -18.17 12.84
C PHE A 139 -0.49 -19.43 13.47
N GLU A 140 -1.73 -19.81 13.11
CA GLU A 140 -2.37 -21.03 13.61
C GLU A 140 -1.64 -22.29 13.11
N ASP A 141 -1.66 -23.34 13.93
CA ASP A 141 -1.19 -24.66 13.50
C ASP A 141 -2.06 -25.18 12.36
N GLY A 142 -1.43 -25.73 11.32
CA GLY A 142 -2.13 -26.21 10.12
C GLY A 142 -2.40 -25.13 9.07
N PHE A 143 -1.96 -23.88 9.26
CA PHE A 143 -2.03 -22.87 8.20
C PHE A 143 -1.28 -23.33 6.92
N GLY A 144 -1.93 -23.14 5.78
CA GLY A 144 -1.47 -23.51 4.44
C GLY A 144 -2.31 -22.85 3.35
N TYR A 145 -2.20 -23.32 2.11
CA TYR A 145 -2.95 -22.77 0.97
C TYR A 145 -4.46 -22.87 1.16
N GLU A 146 -4.96 -24.03 1.60
CA GLU A 146 -6.39 -24.29 1.77
C GLU A 146 -7.03 -23.28 2.73
N ARG A 147 -6.43 -23.11 3.92
CA ARG A 147 -6.89 -22.13 4.90
C ARG A 147 -6.90 -20.69 4.37
N TYR A 148 -5.94 -20.34 3.51
CA TYR A 148 -5.89 -19.02 2.88
C TYR A 148 -6.94 -18.86 1.78
N VAL A 149 -7.26 -19.93 1.03
CA VAL A 149 -8.36 -19.95 0.07
C VAL A 149 -9.70 -19.78 0.78
N ASP A 150 -9.93 -20.49 1.89
CA ASP A 150 -11.16 -20.34 2.68
C ASP A 150 -11.36 -18.89 3.13
N TYR A 151 -10.30 -18.26 3.66
CA TYR A 151 -10.32 -16.83 3.98
C TYR A 151 -10.72 -15.98 2.77
N LEU A 152 -10.12 -16.20 1.59
CA LEU A 152 -10.43 -15.39 0.40
C LEU A 152 -11.85 -15.59 -0.14
N LEU A 153 -12.48 -16.74 0.09
CA LEU A 153 -13.86 -17.01 -0.34
C LEU A 153 -14.91 -16.33 0.56
N ASP A 154 -14.54 -16.00 1.79
CA ASP A 154 -15.41 -15.37 2.79
C ASP A 154 -15.26 -13.84 2.87
N VAL A 155 -14.41 -13.23 2.02
CA VAL A 155 -14.11 -11.78 1.95
C VAL A 155 -14.94 -11.05 0.88
#